data_AF-A0A349TER8-F1
#
_entry.id   AF-A0A349TER8-F1
#
_cell.length_a   1.000
_cell.length_b   1.000
_cell.length_c   1.000
_cell.angle_alpha   90.00
_cell.angle_beta   90.00
_cell.angle_gamma   90.00
#
_symmetry.space_group_name_H-M   'P 1'
#
loop_
_entity.id
_entity.type
_entity.pdbx_description
1 polymer ?
#
loop_
_entity_poly.entity_id
_entity_poly.type
_entity_poly.pdbx_seq_one_letter_code
_entity_poly.pdbx_strand_id
1 'polypeptide(L)'
;MVEFSDQDGSTRRFVESISSNPPAFSRGEEVEVIYDPWAPEDVMIDSFATRYLFPLAFGGFGSLFALIGGGLIFAWFGRRAIISDLKESGLRISAKFTRCYLDTGTRINGRSPYRVTAQATHPATGKLASFTSDAIWLDLSDVLKGHDVPVIVDPDDPDDHYIDLSEWVHQSEQA
;
A
#
# COMPACT_ATOMS: atom_id res chain seq x y z
N MET A 1 21.07 -34.02 16.66
CA MET A 1 21.28 -35.48 16.72
C MET A 1 20.57 -35.95 17.97
N VAL A 2 19.50 -36.71 17.79
CA VAL A 2 18.63 -37.17 18.87
C VAL A 2 18.68 -38.70 18.88
N GLU A 3 18.77 -39.28 20.07
CA GLU A 3 18.68 -40.73 20.30
C GLU A 3 17.32 -41.02 20.94
N PHE A 4 16.55 -41.93 20.33
CA PHE A 4 15.29 -42.41 20.90
C PHE A 4 15.25 -43.94 20.88
N SER A 5 14.50 -44.51 21.82
CA SER A 5 14.22 -45.95 21.89
C SER A 5 12.81 -46.22 21.38
N ASP A 6 12.70 -47.04 20.34
CA ASP A 6 11.41 -47.48 19.76
C ASP A 6 10.71 -48.51 20.66
N GLN A 7 9.45 -48.84 20.39
CA GLN A 7 8.65 -49.82 21.17
C GLN A 7 9.29 -51.22 21.20
N ASP A 8 10.13 -51.54 20.22
CA ASP A 8 10.90 -52.79 20.14
C ASP A 8 12.23 -52.76 20.93
N GLY A 9 12.51 -51.68 21.68
CA GLY A 9 13.72 -51.53 22.50
C GLY A 9 15.00 -51.23 21.70
N SER A 10 14.87 -50.87 20.42
CA SER A 10 15.99 -50.53 19.55
C SER A 10 16.32 -49.04 19.63
N THR A 11 17.56 -48.69 19.99
CA THR A 11 18.05 -47.30 20.01
C THR A 11 18.36 -46.83 18.59
N ARG A 12 17.64 -45.80 18.12
CA ARG A 12 17.85 -45.19 16.79
C ARG A 12 18.34 -43.75 16.92
N ARG A 13 19.13 -43.33 15.93
CA ARG A 13 19.70 -41.98 15.83
C ARG A 13 19.12 -41.27 14.62
N PHE A 14 18.57 -40.08 14.84
CA PHE A 14 18.07 -39.22 13.77
C PHE A 14 18.73 -37.83 13.80
N VAL A 15 18.88 -37.25 12.62
CA VAL A 15 19.38 -35.89 12.41
C VAL A 15 18.26 -35.08 11.78
N GLU A 16 17.77 -34.08 12.51
CA GLU A 16 16.69 -33.23 12.02
C GLU A 16 17.07 -32.48 10.74
N SER A 17 16.17 -32.51 9.77
CA SER A 17 16.27 -31.79 8.49
C SER A 17 16.05 -30.29 8.63
N ILE A 18 15.49 -29.83 9.75
CA ILE A 18 15.20 -28.43 10.07
C ILE A 18 16.02 -28.05 11.31
N SER A 19 17.03 -27.20 11.13
CA SER A 19 17.86 -26.68 12.22
C SER A 19 17.62 -25.18 12.39
N SER A 20 17.46 -24.73 13.64
CA SER A 20 17.41 -23.30 13.98
C SER A 20 18.76 -22.82 14.53
N ASN A 21 19.09 -21.55 14.31
CA ASN A 21 20.21 -20.88 14.97
C ASN A 21 19.68 -19.61 15.67
N PRO A 22 19.63 -19.54 17.01
CA PRO A 22 20.18 -20.50 17.98
C PRO A 22 19.40 -21.84 18.08
N PRO A 23 20.02 -22.91 18.63
CA PRO A 23 19.40 -24.22 18.77
C PRO A 23 18.15 -24.16 19.65
N ALA A 24 17.05 -24.79 19.22
CA ALA A 24 15.81 -24.81 19.99
C ALA A 24 15.87 -25.68 21.27
N PHE A 25 16.81 -26.63 21.33
CA PHE A 25 16.94 -27.59 22.43
C PHE A 25 18.39 -27.72 22.90
N SER A 26 18.56 -28.01 24.19
CA SER A 26 19.87 -28.22 24.82
C SER A 26 20.30 -29.69 24.77
N ARG A 27 21.61 -29.96 24.82
CA ARG A 27 22.12 -31.35 24.90
C ARG A 27 21.64 -32.02 26.19
N GLY A 28 20.87 -33.09 26.07
CA GLY A 28 20.33 -33.87 27.20
C GLY A 28 18.86 -33.58 27.53
N GLU A 29 18.17 -32.76 26.74
CA GLU A 29 16.74 -32.47 26.89
C GLU A 29 15.88 -33.60 26.30
N GLU A 30 14.93 -34.12 27.09
CA GLU A 30 13.92 -35.07 26.60
C GLU A 30 12.90 -34.34 25.75
N VAL A 31 12.74 -34.77 24.50
CA VAL A 31 11.84 -34.15 23.52
C VAL A 31 10.81 -35.16 23.04
N GLU A 32 9.57 -34.70 22.86
CA GLU A 32 8.51 -35.52 22.28
C GLU A 32 8.70 -35.59 20.76
N VAL A 33 8.66 -36.81 20.23
CA VAL A 33 9.02 -37.11 18.85
C VAL A 33 7.86 -37.84 18.19
N ILE A 34 7.47 -37.37 17.01
CA ILE A 34 6.47 -38.03 16.16
C ILE A 34 7.23 -38.77 15.06
N TYR A 35 7.01 -40.07 14.95
CA TYR A 35 7.57 -40.91 13.88
C TYR A 35 6.48 -41.71 13.17
N ASP A 36 6.66 -41.97 11.88
CA ASP A 36 5.81 -42.90 11.13
C ASP A 36 6.25 -44.35 11.43
N PRO A 37 5.38 -45.22 11.98
CA PRO A 37 5.71 -46.62 12.24
C PRO A 37 6.13 -47.42 10.99
N TRP A 38 5.72 -46.97 9.80
CA TRP A 38 6.02 -47.64 8.52
C TRP A 38 7.23 -47.04 7.81
N ALA A 39 7.73 -45.89 8.28
CA ALA A 39 8.93 -45.22 7.80
C ALA A 39 9.71 -44.58 8.97
N PRO A 40 10.37 -45.39 9.83
CA PRO A 40 11.03 -44.94 11.07
C PRO A 40 12.27 -44.05 10.85
N GLU A 41 12.57 -43.69 9.60
CA GLU A 41 13.59 -42.70 9.23
C GLU A 41 13.02 -41.29 9.14
N ASP A 42 11.70 -41.13 9.02
CA ASP A 42 11.03 -39.84 8.95
C ASP A 42 10.51 -39.46 10.34
N VAL A 43 11.42 -38.92 11.13
CA VAL A 43 11.20 -38.56 12.53
C VAL A 43 11.18 -37.04 12.63
N MET A 44 10.08 -36.45 13.08
CA MET A 44 9.96 -35.00 13.25
C MET A 44 9.73 -34.68 14.73
N ILE A 45 10.53 -33.75 15.28
CA ILE A 45 10.22 -33.18 16.59
C ILE A 45 8.97 -32.30 16.44
N ASP A 46 7.94 -32.54 17.26
CA ASP A 46 6.74 -31.69 17.30
C ASP A 46 7.11 -30.37 17.99
N SER A 47 7.78 -29.49 17.25
CA SER A 47 8.12 -28.15 17.70
C SER A 47 7.04 -27.16 17.25
N PHE A 48 6.79 -26.16 18.10
CA PHE A 48 5.93 -25.02 17.78
C PHE A 48 6.33 -24.36 16.45
N ALA A 49 7.63 -24.33 16.13
CA ALA A 49 8.12 -23.84 14.86
C ALA A 49 7.60 -24.70 13.68
N THR A 50 7.70 -26.02 13.75
CA THR A 50 7.25 -26.90 12.66
C THR A 50 5.76 -26.78 12.39
N ARG A 51 4.94 -26.61 13.44
CA ARG A 51 3.47 -26.48 13.32
C ARG A 51 3.00 -25.08 12.92
N TYR A 52 3.60 -24.02 13.47
CA TYR A 52 3.06 -22.67 13.34
C TYR A 52 3.90 -21.70 12.51
N LEU A 53 5.14 -22.04 12.15
CA LEU A 53 6.00 -21.14 11.37
C LEU A 53 5.36 -20.75 10.03
N PHE A 54 4.86 -21.72 9.27
CA PHE A 54 4.22 -21.42 7.97
C PHE A 54 2.90 -20.66 8.13
N PRO A 55 1.91 -21.11 8.94
CA PRO A 55 0.69 -20.33 9.15
C PRO A 55 0.94 -18.91 9.68
N LEU A 56 1.88 -18.73 10.62
CA LEU A 56 2.20 -17.41 11.16
C LEU A 56 2.96 -16.54 10.15
N ALA A 57 3.87 -17.11 9.37
CA ALA A 57 4.55 -16.38 8.31
C ALA A 57 3.55 -15.91 7.24
N PHE A 58 2.76 -16.83 6.67
CA PHE A 58 1.78 -16.47 5.65
C PHE A 58 0.66 -15.57 6.19
N GLY A 59 0.17 -15.83 7.40
CA GLY A 59 -0.81 -14.97 8.06
C GLY A 59 -0.25 -13.58 8.35
N GLY A 60 0.96 -13.49 8.91
CA GLY A 60 1.61 -12.22 9.22
C GLY A 60 1.93 -11.39 7.98
N PHE A 61 2.59 -11.99 6.99
CA PHE A 61 2.87 -11.30 5.71
C PHE A 61 1.58 -10.97 4.95
N GLY A 62 0.64 -11.91 4.89
CA GLY A 62 -0.65 -11.71 4.24
C GLY A 62 -1.44 -10.56 4.86
N SER A 63 -1.53 -10.50 6.19
CA SER A 63 -2.16 -9.38 6.90
C SER A 63 -1.41 -8.06 6.66
N LEU A 64 -0.08 -8.06 6.67
CA LEU A 64 0.70 -6.85 6.40
C LEU A 64 0.41 -6.31 4.99
N PHE A 65 0.48 -7.17 3.97
CA PHE A 65 0.16 -6.77 2.59
C PHE A 65 -1.31 -6.38 2.42
N ALA A 66 -2.24 -7.06 3.10
CA ALA A 66 -3.66 -6.73 3.07
C ALA A 66 -3.95 -5.35 3.71
N LEU A 67 -3.27 -4.99 4.79
CA LEU A 67 -3.41 -3.67 5.41
C LEU A 67 -2.88 -2.57 4.49
N ILE A 68 -1.71 -2.77 3.87
CA ILE A 68 -1.13 -1.81 2.93
C ILE A 68 -2.02 -1.66 1.70
N GLY A 69 -2.38 -2.77 1.05
CA GLY A 69 -3.23 -2.76 -0.14
C GLY A 69 -4.64 -2.23 0.15
N GLY A 70 -5.23 -2.66 1.25
CA GLY A 70 -6.55 -2.19 1.71
C GLY A 70 -6.57 -0.70 2.01
N GLY A 71 -5.52 -0.17 2.66
CA GLY A 71 -5.38 1.26 2.91
C GLY A 71 -5.32 2.10 1.63
N LEU A 72 -4.58 1.64 0.61
CA LEU A 72 -4.52 2.30 -0.69
C LEU A 72 -5.88 2.29 -1.41
N ILE A 73 -6.59 1.16 -1.39
CA ILE A 73 -7.92 1.04 -1.98
C ILE A 73 -8.90 1.97 -1.26
N PHE A 74 -8.89 1.99 0.07
CA PHE A 74 -9.75 2.85 0.88
C PHE A 74 -9.50 4.33 0.57
N ALA A 75 -8.23 4.76 0.50
CA ALA A 75 -7.89 6.13 0.13
C ALA A 75 -8.37 6.51 -1.27
N TRP A 76 -8.29 5.59 -2.23
CA TRP A 76 -8.77 5.82 -3.60
C TRP A 76 -10.29 5.98 -3.69
N PHE A 77 -11.05 5.12 -2.98
CA PHE A 77 -12.51 5.26 -2.90
C PHE A 77 -12.91 6.54 -2.17
N GLY A 78 -12.23 6.90 -1.08
CA GLY A 78 -12.45 8.15 -0.36
C GLY A 78 -12.24 9.38 -1.24
N ARG A 79 -11.12 9.45 -1.96
CA ARG A 79 -10.83 10.55 -2.89
C ARG A 79 -11.90 10.70 -3.97
N ARG A 80 -12.43 9.60 -4.50
CA ARG A 80 -13.53 9.63 -5.49
C ARG A 80 -14.82 10.19 -4.90
N ALA A 81 -15.16 9.83 -3.67
CA ALA A 81 -16.33 10.36 -2.98
C ALA A 81 -16.19 11.87 -2.73
N ILE A 82 -15.03 12.29 -2.22
CA ILE A 82 -14.70 13.71 -2.00
C ILE A 82 -14.82 14.52 -3.29
N ILE A 83 -14.22 14.05 -4.40
CA ILE A 83 -14.31 14.77 -5.68
C ILE A 83 -15.76 14.86 -6.19
N SER A 84 -16.58 13.83 -5.96
CA SER A 84 -17.99 13.86 -6.35
C SER A 84 -18.77 14.88 -5.53
N ASP A 85 -18.56 14.90 -4.21
CA ASP A 85 -19.21 15.85 -3.31
C ASP A 85 -18.76 17.29 -3.63
N LEU A 86 -17.46 17.53 -3.79
CA LEU A 86 -16.91 18.80 -4.24
C LEU A 86 -17.60 19.29 -5.52
N LYS A 87 -17.79 18.42 -6.52
CA LYS A 87 -18.45 18.80 -7.78
C LYS A 87 -19.91 19.21 -7.60
N GLU A 88 -20.60 18.70 -6.59
CA GLU A 88 -22.01 18.99 -6.31
C GLU A 88 -22.20 20.18 -5.36
N SER A 89 -21.39 20.27 -4.31
CA SER A 89 -21.59 21.18 -3.16
C SER A 89 -20.41 22.13 -2.89
N GLY A 90 -19.26 21.91 -3.53
CA GLY A 90 -18.03 22.67 -3.27
C GLY A 90 -18.07 24.11 -3.79
N LEU A 91 -17.23 24.96 -3.20
CA LEU A 91 -17.14 26.37 -3.59
C LEU A 91 -16.21 26.54 -4.79
N ARG A 92 -16.75 27.05 -5.91
CA ARG A 92 -15.96 27.37 -7.10
C ARG A 92 -15.28 28.73 -6.95
N ILE A 93 -13.96 28.74 -6.96
CA ILE A 93 -13.11 29.93 -6.90
C ILE A 93 -12.21 30.03 -8.15
N SER A 94 -11.82 31.25 -8.50
CA SER A 94 -10.86 31.51 -9.59
C SER A 94 -9.44 31.50 -9.02
N ALA A 95 -8.60 30.58 -9.47
CA ALA A 95 -7.21 30.48 -9.03
C ALA A 95 -6.25 30.84 -10.15
N LYS A 96 -5.20 31.59 -9.81
CA LYS A 96 -4.18 31.99 -10.77
C LYS A 96 -3.33 30.79 -11.14
N PHE A 97 -3.23 30.48 -12.43
CA PHE A 97 -2.32 29.46 -12.92
C PHE A 97 -0.88 29.80 -12.55
N THR A 98 -0.15 28.81 -12.01
CA THR A 98 1.25 28.95 -11.61
C THR A 98 2.17 28.19 -12.57
N ARG A 99 1.95 26.89 -12.72
CA ARG A 99 2.73 26.02 -13.61
C ARG A 99 1.99 24.74 -13.97
N CYS A 100 2.32 24.20 -15.13
CA CYS A 100 2.09 22.80 -15.48
C CYS A 100 3.46 22.11 -15.52
N TYR A 101 3.60 20.93 -14.91
CA TYR A 101 4.87 20.22 -14.82
C TYR A 101 4.68 18.72 -14.95
N LEU A 102 5.71 18.05 -15.46
CA LEU A 102 5.78 16.59 -15.53
C LEU A 102 6.03 16.02 -14.13
N ASP A 103 5.09 15.24 -13.61
CA ASP A 103 5.22 14.54 -12.33
C ASP A 103 6.10 13.29 -12.52
N THR A 104 7.38 13.43 -12.19
CA THR A 104 8.36 12.33 -12.27
C THR A 104 8.29 11.35 -11.10
N GLY A 105 7.56 11.70 -10.02
CA GLY A 105 7.36 10.84 -8.86
C GLY A 105 6.28 9.78 -9.09
N THR A 106 5.32 10.07 -9.97
CA THR A 106 4.24 9.16 -10.32
C THR A 106 4.45 8.56 -11.71
N ARG A 107 4.23 7.25 -11.87
CA ARG A 107 4.20 6.58 -13.18
C ARG A 107 2.92 5.78 -13.35
N ILE A 108 2.16 6.09 -14.40
CA ILE A 108 0.96 5.38 -14.80
C ILE A 108 1.24 4.78 -16.18
N ASN A 109 1.12 3.46 -16.32
CA ASN A 109 1.46 2.74 -17.56
C ASN A 109 2.86 3.06 -18.10
N GLY A 110 3.84 3.24 -17.20
CA GLY A 110 5.23 3.56 -17.57
C GLY A 110 5.48 5.00 -18.04
N ARG A 111 4.47 5.86 -18.01
CA ARG A 111 4.56 7.28 -18.38
C ARG A 111 4.33 8.16 -17.17
N SER A 112 5.05 9.29 -17.12
CA SER A 112 4.83 10.33 -16.12
C SER A 112 3.71 11.25 -16.59
N PRO A 113 2.67 11.49 -15.78
CA PRO A 113 1.62 12.44 -16.13
C PRO A 113 2.06 13.88 -15.87
N TYR A 114 1.38 14.83 -16.49
CA TYR A 114 1.48 16.25 -16.15
C TYR A 114 0.52 16.59 -15.01
N ARG A 115 0.86 17.64 -14.25
CA ARG A 115 -0.01 18.24 -13.22
C ARG A 115 -0.01 19.74 -13.35
N VAL A 116 -1.17 20.34 -13.14
CA VAL A 116 -1.37 21.79 -13.09
C VAL A 116 -1.40 22.24 -11.64
N THR A 117 -0.77 23.38 -11.37
CA THR A 117 -0.84 24.04 -10.05
C THR A 117 -1.35 25.46 -10.21
N ALA A 118 -2.19 25.86 -9.26
CA ALA A 118 -2.79 27.18 -9.22
C ALA A 118 -2.85 27.70 -7.79
N GLN A 119 -2.89 29.02 -7.63
CA GLN A 119 -2.92 29.66 -6.32
C GLN A 119 -4.10 30.62 -6.20
N ALA A 120 -4.79 30.53 -5.07
CA ALA A 120 -5.84 31.47 -4.69
C ALA A 120 -5.91 31.59 -3.17
N THR A 121 -6.53 32.67 -2.71
CA THR A 121 -6.88 32.83 -1.31
C THR A 121 -8.03 31.88 -0.98
N HIS A 122 -7.84 31.01 0.00
CA HIS A 122 -8.88 30.10 0.46
C HIS A 122 -10.04 30.88 1.11
N PRO A 123 -11.30 30.63 0.73
CA PRO A 123 -12.46 31.41 1.18
C PRO A 123 -12.66 31.31 2.70
N ALA A 124 -12.49 30.13 3.30
CA ALA A 124 -12.72 29.91 4.73
C ALA A 124 -11.55 30.36 5.63
N THR A 125 -10.30 30.23 5.15
CA THR A 125 -9.12 30.49 5.99
C THR A 125 -8.48 31.85 5.72
N GLY A 126 -8.80 32.49 4.58
CA GLY A 126 -8.20 33.75 4.15
C GLY A 126 -6.71 33.66 3.81
N LYS A 127 -6.12 32.44 3.79
CA LYS A 127 -4.71 32.22 3.50
C LYS A 127 -4.50 31.89 2.02
N LEU A 128 -3.34 32.27 1.48
CA LEU A 128 -2.94 31.84 0.15
C LEU A 128 -2.69 30.32 0.16
N ALA A 129 -3.45 29.59 -0.64
CA ALA A 129 -3.34 28.15 -0.80
C ALA A 129 -2.86 27.81 -2.21
N SER A 130 -2.16 26.67 -2.32
CA SER A 130 -1.69 26.12 -3.59
C SER A 130 -2.45 24.84 -3.88
N PHE A 131 -3.16 24.83 -4.99
CA PHE A 131 -3.99 23.73 -5.44
C PHE A 131 -3.25 22.96 -6.54
N THR A 132 -3.43 21.65 -6.58
CA THR A 132 -2.82 20.76 -7.58
C THR A 132 -3.89 19.91 -8.24
N SER A 133 -3.88 19.86 -9.57
CA SER A 133 -4.82 19.04 -10.33
C SER A 133 -4.55 17.55 -10.18
N ASP A 134 -5.53 16.75 -10.60
CA ASP A 134 -5.29 15.36 -10.94
C ASP A 134 -4.31 15.23 -12.12
N ALA A 135 -3.82 14.02 -12.31
CA ALA A 135 -2.88 13.68 -13.37
C ALA A 135 -3.54 13.81 -14.75
N ILE A 136 -2.89 14.53 -15.65
CA ILE A 136 -3.33 14.73 -17.04
C ILE A 136 -2.23 14.27 -18.00
N TRP A 137 -2.61 13.85 -19.21
CA TRP A 137 -1.64 13.36 -20.21
C TRP A 137 -1.09 14.45 -21.14
N LEU A 138 -1.60 15.68 -21.01
CA LEU A 138 -1.29 16.80 -21.89
C LEU A 138 -0.53 17.90 -21.14
N ASP A 139 0.44 18.52 -21.81
CA ASP A 139 1.06 19.75 -21.32
C ASP A 139 0.15 20.94 -21.65
N LEU A 140 -0.39 21.58 -20.61
CA LEU A 140 -1.25 22.74 -20.73
C LEU A 140 -0.51 24.06 -20.41
N SER A 141 0.82 24.03 -20.29
CA SER A 141 1.62 25.19 -19.87
C SER A 141 1.33 26.43 -20.71
N ASP A 142 1.28 26.28 -22.04
CA ASP A 142 1.07 27.41 -22.95
C ASP A 142 -0.38 27.87 -23.00
N VAL A 143 -1.33 26.95 -22.83
CA VAL A 143 -2.77 27.22 -22.91
C VAL A 143 -3.26 27.94 -21.66
N LEU A 144 -2.77 27.53 -20.47
CA LEU A 144 -3.19 28.11 -19.20
C LEU A 144 -2.40 29.36 -18.81
N LYS A 145 -1.36 29.71 -19.57
CA LYS A 145 -0.52 30.86 -19.28
C LYS A 145 -1.32 32.15 -19.37
N GLY A 146 -1.48 32.82 -18.22
CA GLY A 146 -2.24 34.07 -18.12
C GLY A 146 -3.75 33.87 -17.99
N HIS A 147 -4.22 32.63 -17.90
CA HIS A 147 -5.60 32.29 -17.57
C HIS A 147 -5.71 31.91 -16.10
N ASP A 148 -6.83 32.29 -15.49
CA ASP A 148 -7.22 31.72 -14.21
C ASP A 148 -7.93 30.39 -14.45
N VAL A 149 -7.69 29.42 -13.56
CA VAL A 149 -8.34 28.11 -13.60
C VAL A 149 -9.41 28.02 -12.49
N PRO A 150 -10.56 27.41 -12.78
CA PRO A 150 -11.57 27.18 -11.76
C PRO A 150 -11.11 26.07 -10.82
N VAL A 151 -11.15 26.36 -9.52
CA VAL A 151 -10.86 25.40 -8.46
C VAL A 151 -12.09 25.28 -7.60
N ILE A 152 -12.50 24.05 -7.33
CA ILE A 152 -13.56 23.72 -6.41
C ILE A 152 -12.91 23.30 -5.10
N VAL A 153 -13.25 23.98 -4.02
CA VAL A 153 -12.68 23.72 -2.69
C VAL A 153 -13.79 23.37 -1.70
N ASP A 154 -13.47 22.53 -0.72
CA ASP A 154 -14.33 22.34 0.43
C ASP A 154 -14.17 23.55 1.38
N PRO A 155 -15.26 24.25 1.74
CA PRO A 155 -15.18 25.34 2.72
C PRO A 155 -14.80 24.87 4.13
N ASP A 156 -15.09 23.63 4.50
CA ASP A 156 -14.83 23.05 5.82
C ASP A 156 -13.45 22.38 5.90
N ASP A 157 -12.92 21.88 4.78
CA ASP A 157 -11.57 21.28 4.70
C ASP A 157 -10.71 21.89 3.56
N PRO A 158 -9.68 22.70 3.90
CA PRO A 158 -8.83 23.34 2.88
C PRO A 158 -7.92 22.39 2.10
N ASP A 159 -7.73 21.15 2.55
CA ASP A 159 -6.92 20.16 1.84
C ASP A 159 -7.73 19.52 0.68
N ASP A 160 -9.06 19.47 0.80
CA ASP A 160 -9.96 18.89 -0.19
C ASP A 160 -10.30 19.90 -1.30
N HIS A 161 -9.80 19.60 -2.50
CA HIS A 161 -9.96 20.46 -3.66
C HIS A 161 -9.92 19.69 -4.97
N TYR A 162 -10.46 20.31 -6.01
CA TYR A 162 -10.48 19.81 -7.37
C TYR A 162 -10.28 20.96 -8.36
N ILE A 163 -9.23 20.89 -9.18
CA ILE A 163 -9.04 21.85 -10.28
C ILE A 163 -9.86 21.35 -11.48
N ASP A 164 -10.85 22.14 -11.90
CA ASP A 164 -11.70 21.80 -13.02
C ASP A 164 -11.02 22.19 -14.35
N LEU A 165 -10.38 21.21 -14.98
CA LEU A 165 -9.73 21.35 -16.28
C LEU A 165 -10.59 20.87 -17.45
N SER A 166 -11.89 20.61 -17.21
CA SER A 166 -12.78 20.02 -18.24
C SER A 166 -12.96 20.89 -19.49
N GLU A 167 -12.69 22.19 -19.39
CA GLU A 167 -12.69 23.11 -20.53
C GLU A 167 -11.52 22.87 -21.51
N TRP A 168 -10.37 22.40 -21.01
CA TRP A 168 -9.15 22.20 -21.82
C TRP A 168 -8.77 20.74 -22.03
N VAL A 169 -9.25 19.84 -21.17
CA VAL A 169 -8.89 18.42 -21.17
C VAL A 169 -10.16 17.59 -21.28
N HIS A 170 -10.25 16.80 -22.34
CA HIS A 170 -11.32 15.82 -22.43
C HIS A 170 -11.13 14.71 -21.39
N GLN A 171 -12.22 14.13 -20.91
CA GLN A 171 -12.20 13.11 -19.86
C GLN A 171 -11.32 11.88 -20.20
N SER A 172 -11.07 11.61 -21.49
CA SER A 172 -10.16 10.57 -21.98
C SER A 172 -8.68 10.84 -21.74
N GLU A 173 -8.31 12.08 -21.43
CA GLU A 173 -6.93 12.52 -21.23
C GLU A 173 -6.58 12.73 -19.74
N GLN A 174 -7.52 12.42 -18.84
CA GLN A 174 -7.29 12.30 -17.40
C GLN A 174 -6.81 10.89 -17.08
N ALA A 175 -5.82 10.76 -16.18
CA ALA A 175 -5.16 9.50 -15.87
C ALA A 175 -5.85 8.66 -14.79
#